data_AF-A0A2H9MRI4-F1
#
_entry.id   AF-A0A2H9MRI4-F1
#
_cell.length_a   1.000
_cell.length_b   1.000
_cell.length_c   1.000
_cell.angle_alpha   90.00
_cell.angle_beta   90.00
_cell.angle_gamma   90.00
#
_symmetry.space_group_name_H-M   'P 1'
#
loop_
_entity.id
_entity.type
_entity.pdbx_description
1 polymer ?
#
loop_
_entity_poly.entity_id
_entity_poly.type
_entity_poly.pdbx_seq_one_letter_code
_entity_poly.pdbx_strand_id
1 'polypeptide(L)'
;MDPLIRIKEAHLKGLISDKIYELVVNRFPITVEGINRIEKASGIRFPIAYVEPSIIVSAPGTNPYEFGILFARTIPITFDDKFQVVIQISAPLVAYGLKGTIHAILAHEFLHFLELIKRISKMELLSDEITGNLFESVYADETRLFEPKAVFSDRTLLNHITKRFPAGFRDYKLEDKAIKLWIEKGLPKTNISLGANTVKLSAESLSKIKLDPLFLKKLDELEQKSRKIHKKKLY
;
A
#
# COMPACT_ATOMS: atom_id res chain seq x y z
N MET A 1 -10.97 -14.55 0.48
CA MET A 1 -11.69 -13.43 1.13
C MET A 1 -12.25 -12.54 0.04
N ASP A 2 -13.48 -12.08 0.16
CA ASP A 2 -14.06 -11.11 -0.78
C ASP A 2 -13.40 -9.73 -0.54
N PRO A 3 -12.65 -9.15 -1.50
CA PRO A 3 -11.98 -7.87 -1.32
C PRO A 3 -12.93 -6.69 -1.09
N LEU A 4 -14.22 -6.83 -1.43
CA LEU A 4 -15.24 -5.79 -1.31
C LEU A 4 -16.14 -5.98 -0.08
N ILE A 5 -15.84 -6.92 0.81
CA ILE A 5 -16.71 -7.21 1.97
C ILE A 5 -17.00 -5.96 2.82
N ARG A 6 -15.99 -5.13 3.08
CA ARG A 6 -16.17 -3.88 3.85
C ARG A 6 -17.00 -2.83 3.11
N ILE A 7 -16.96 -2.82 1.78
CA ILE A 7 -17.80 -1.94 0.95
C ILE A 7 -19.26 -2.38 1.03
N LYS A 8 -19.52 -3.69 0.95
CA LYS A 8 -20.87 -4.26 1.13
C LYS A 8 -21.42 -3.95 2.51
N GLU A 9 -20.63 -4.13 3.57
CA GLU A 9 -21.04 -3.81 4.94
C GLU A 9 -21.32 -2.31 5.13
N ALA A 10 -20.48 -1.44 4.57
CA ALA A 10 -20.69 0.01 4.64
C ALA A 10 -21.98 0.43 3.94
N HIS A 11 -22.29 -0.19 2.80
CA HIS A 11 -23.54 0.03 2.07
C HIS A 11 -24.76 -0.45 2.87
N LEU A 12 -24.72 -1.67 3.40
CA LEU A 12 -25.79 -2.22 4.25
C LEU A 12 -26.05 -1.39 5.51
N LYS A 13 -25.02 -0.77 6.06
CA LYS A 13 -25.12 0.13 7.24
C LYS A 13 -25.52 1.57 6.87
N GLY A 14 -25.75 1.88 5.60
CA GLY A 14 -26.11 3.22 5.14
C GLY A 14 -24.97 4.25 5.21
N LEU A 15 -23.72 3.81 5.39
CA LEU A 15 -22.55 4.70 5.44
C LEU A 15 -22.17 5.24 4.06
N ILE A 16 -22.53 4.51 3.00
CA ILE A 16 -22.38 4.92 1.61
C ILE A 16 -23.69 4.66 0.86
N SER A 17 -24.03 5.53 -0.09
CA SER A 17 -25.23 5.37 -0.92
C SER A 17 -25.06 4.33 -2.03
N ASP A 18 -26.16 3.87 -2.61
CA ASP A 18 -26.18 2.95 -3.77
C ASP A 18 -25.27 3.45 -4.89
N LYS A 19 -25.34 4.74 -5.21
CA LYS A 19 -24.53 5.37 -6.25
C LYS A 19 -23.02 5.23 -5.98
N ILE A 20 -22.58 5.37 -4.73
CA ILE A 20 -21.17 5.23 -4.37
C ILE A 20 -20.77 3.76 -4.35
N TYR A 21 -21.62 2.89 -3.81
CA TYR A 21 -21.41 1.45 -3.82
C TYR A 21 -21.23 0.92 -5.25
N GLU A 22 -22.17 1.22 -6.16
CA GLU A 22 -22.12 0.82 -7.57
C GLU A 22 -20.89 1.39 -8.27
N LEU A 23 -20.54 2.65 -8.01
CA LEU A 23 -19.35 3.27 -8.59
C LEU A 23 -18.08 2.50 -8.22
N VAL A 24 -17.92 2.12 -6.95
CA VAL A 24 -16.76 1.35 -6.48
C VAL A 24 -16.77 -0.05 -7.07
N VAL A 25 -17.90 -0.76 -7.03
CA VAL A 25 -18.03 -2.12 -7.56
C VAL A 25 -17.74 -2.16 -9.07
N ASN A 26 -18.31 -1.25 -9.85
CA ASN A 26 -18.13 -1.20 -11.31
C ASN A 26 -16.69 -0.86 -11.72
N ARG A 27 -15.96 -0.12 -10.89
CA ARG A 27 -14.56 0.25 -11.15
C ARG A 27 -13.54 -0.71 -10.55
N PHE A 28 -13.94 -1.55 -9.59
CA PHE A 28 -13.06 -2.52 -8.95
C PHE A 28 -12.31 -3.46 -9.92
N PRO A 29 -12.85 -3.85 -11.10
CA PRO A 29 -12.09 -4.61 -12.09
C PRO A 29 -10.76 -3.97 -12.51
N ILE A 30 -10.63 -2.63 -12.46
CA ILE A 30 -9.38 -1.92 -12.77
C ILE A 30 -8.29 -2.25 -11.72
N THR A 31 -8.68 -2.38 -10.46
CA THR A 31 -7.82 -2.79 -9.35
C THR A 31 -7.36 -4.23 -9.53
N VAL A 32 -8.29 -5.14 -9.87
CA VAL A 32 -7.97 -6.55 -10.15
C VAL A 32 -7.00 -6.68 -11.32
N GLU A 33 -7.21 -5.90 -12.40
CA GLU A 33 -6.27 -5.85 -13.52
C GLU A 33 -4.88 -5.37 -13.09
N GLY A 34 -4.82 -4.36 -12.21
CA GLY A 34 -3.57 -3.84 -11.66
C GLY A 34 -2.80 -4.89 -10.85
N ILE A 35 -3.50 -5.63 -9.98
CA ILE A 35 -2.95 -6.75 -9.21
C ILE A 35 -2.40 -7.82 -10.15
N ASN A 36 -3.21 -8.32 -11.08
CA ASN A 36 -2.80 -9.36 -12.04
C ASN A 36 -1.57 -8.93 -12.86
N ARG A 37 -1.51 -7.65 -13.23
CA ARG A 37 -0.38 -7.08 -13.95
C ARG A 37 0.89 -7.06 -13.11
N ILE A 38 0.79 -6.69 -11.82
CA ILE A 38 1.92 -6.69 -10.88
C ILE A 38 2.42 -8.11 -10.65
N GLU A 39 1.54 -9.08 -10.45
CA GLU A 39 1.91 -10.49 -10.28
C GLU A 39 2.63 -11.02 -11.52
N LYS A 40 2.08 -10.76 -12.70
CA LYS A 40 2.72 -11.14 -13.97
C LYS A 40 4.08 -10.47 -14.17
N ALA A 41 4.19 -9.19 -13.83
CA ALA A 41 5.42 -8.41 -14.05
C ALA A 41 6.55 -8.79 -13.08
N SER A 42 6.20 -9.25 -11.87
CA SER A 42 7.14 -9.60 -10.79
C SER A 42 7.41 -11.10 -10.64
N GLY A 43 6.47 -11.94 -11.08
CA GLY A 43 6.46 -13.38 -10.82
C GLY A 43 6.21 -13.73 -9.35
N ILE A 44 5.66 -12.80 -8.56
CA ILE A 44 5.37 -12.95 -7.13
C ILE A 44 3.88 -12.68 -6.93
N ARG A 45 3.22 -13.50 -6.09
CA ARG A 45 1.81 -13.28 -5.74
C ARG A 45 1.65 -11.98 -4.96
N PHE A 46 0.61 -11.23 -5.30
CA PHE A 46 0.24 -10.02 -4.59
C PHE A 46 -0.27 -10.41 -3.19
N PRO A 47 0.08 -9.65 -2.13
CA PRO A 47 -0.48 -9.91 -0.81
C PRO A 47 -2.00 -9.74 -0.83
N ILE A 48 -2.69 -10.26 0.19
CA ILE A 48 -4.14 -10.06 0.29
C ILE A 48 -4.43 -8.56 0.26
N ALA A 49 -5.46 -8.17 -0.50
CA ALA A 49 -5.91 -6.80 -0.59
C ALA A 49 -7.42 -6.69 -0.41
N TYR A 50 -7.87 -5.58 0.16
CA TYR A 50 -9.29 -5.26 0.30
C TYR A 50 -9.53 -3.77 0.09
N VAL A 51 -10.78 -3.43 -0.25
CA VAL A 51 -11.21 -2.05 -0.38
C VAL A 51 -11.82 -1.57 0.93
N GLU A 52 -11.21 -0.53 1.49
CA GLU A 52 -11.67 0.17 2.67
C GLU A 52 -12.70 1.25 2.26
N PRO A 53 -13.92 1.25 2.81
CA PRO A 53 -14.92 2.27 2.52
C PRO A 53 -14.49 3.69 2.89
N SER A 54 -13.49 3.87 3.74
CA SER A 54 -13.01 5.19 4.14
C SER A 54 -11.80 5.68 3.34
N ILE A 55 -11.68 7.01 3.24
CA ILE A 55 -10.39 7.64 2.92
C ILE A 55 -9.59 7.82 4.19
N ILE A 56 -8.28 7.57 4.12
CA ILE A 56 -7.39 7.79 5.26
C ILE A 56 -6.75 9.17 5.12
N VAL A 57 -6.85 9.94 6.19
CA VAL A 57 -6.23 11.25 6.31
C VAL A 57 -5.30 11.25 7.52
N SER A 58 -4.06 11.68 7.33
CA SER A 58 -3.17 11.91 8.47
C SER A 58 -3.69 13.13 9.23
N ALA A 59 -3.97 12.96 10.51
CA ALA A 59 -4.35 14.09 11.35
C ALA A 59 -3.19 15.09 11.37
N PRO A 60 -3.44 16.39 11.13
CA PRO A 60 -2.38 17.37 11.28
C PRO A 60 -1.92 17.43 12.73
N GLY A 61 -0.69 17.90 12.94
CA GLY A 61 -0.36 18.63 14.15
C GLY A 61 -1.21 19.90 14.27
N THR A 62 -0.71 20.96 14.90
CA THR A 62 -1.48 22.18 15.19
C THR A 62 -2.01 22.96 13.96
N ASN A 63 -1.74 22.55 12.72
CA ASN A 63 -2.17 23.23 11.49
C ASN A 63 -3.26 22.44 10.71
N PRO A 64 -4.55 22.87 10.72
CA PRO A 64 -5.67 22.16 10.10
C PRO A 64 -5.58 21.98 8.57
N TYR A 65 -4.64 22.62 7.89
CA TYR A 65 -4.48 22.61 6.44
C TYR A 65 -3.39 21.65 5.92
N GLU A 66 -2.68 20.95 6.81
CA GLU A 66 -1.63 19.98 6.47
C GLU A 66 -2.07 18.55 6.82
N PHE A 67 -3.07 18.02 6.11
CA PHE A 67 -3.37 16.58 6.16
C PHE A 67 -2.93 15.91 4.85
N GLY A 68 -2.19 14.80 4.97
CA GLY A 68 -1.85 13.91 3.87
C GLY A 68 -2.96 12.91 3.62
N ILE A 69 -3.31 12.70 2.34
CA ILE A 69 -4.28 11.66 1.94
C ILE A 69 -3.52 10.38 1.62
N LEU A 70 -3.89 9.28 2.26
CA LEU A 70 -3.36 7.95 1.97
C LEU A 70 -4.39 7.15 1.18
N PHE A 71 -4.08 6.91 -0.09
CA PHE A 71 -4.97 6.19 -1.01
C PHE A 71 -4.89 4.67 -0.88
N ALA A 72 -3.76 4.14 -0.43
CA ALA A 72 -3.56 2.74 -0.10
C ALA A 72 -2.50 2.65 1.01
N ARG A 73 -2.46 1.50 1.69
CA ARG A 73 -1.49 1.23 2.76
C ARG A 73 -1.14 -0.25 2.83
N THR A 74 0.13 -0.54 3.03
CA THR A 74 0.64 -1.85 3.40
C THR A 74 0.59 -2.01 4.92
N ILE A 75 -0.23 -2.95 5.41
CA ILE A 75 -0.50 -3.13 6.84
C ILE A 75 -0.06 -4.52 7.29
N PRO A 76 0.92 -4.64 8.20
CA PRO A 76 1.15 -5.88 8.91
C PRO A 76 -0.02 -6.15 9.88
N ILE A 77 -0.55 -7.35 9.88
CA ILE A 77 -1.58 -7.81 10.82
C ILE A 77 -1.12 -9.13 11.46
N THR A 78 -1.52 -9.34 12.71
CA THR A 78 -1.38 -10.64 13.38
C THR A 78 -2.78 -11.09 13.77
N PHE A 79 -3.17 -12.28 13.32
CA PHE A 79 -4.44 -12.89 13.67
C PHE A 79 -4.19 -14.36 14.01
N ASP A 80 -4.65 -14.82 15.18
CA ASP A 80 -4.40 -16.16 15.71
C ASP A 80 -2.92 -16.59 15.61
N ASP A 81 -2.01 -15.74 16.09
CA ASP A 81 -0.55 -15.91 16.02
C ASP A 81 0.05 -16.06 14.61
N LYS A 82 -0.75 -15.85 13.56
CA LYS A 82 -0.29 -15.82 12.17
C LYS A 82 -0.08 -14.38 11.73
N PHE A 83 1.18 -14.08 11.41
CA PHE A 83 1.55 -12.84 10.75
C PHE A 83 1.10 -12.86 9.30
N GLN A 84 0.52 -11.76 8.85
CA GLN A 84 0.19 -11.52 7.45
C GLN A 84 0.38 -10.05 7.11
N VAL A 85 0.73 -9.77 5.85
CA VAL A 85 0.70 -8.41 5.32
C VAL A 85 -0.49 -8.27 4.39
N VAL A 86 -1.24 -7.18 4.55
CA VAL A 86 -2.44 -6.87 3.76
C VAL A 86 -2.31 -5.48 3.16
N ILE A 87 -2.69 -5.32 1.89
CA ILE A 87 -2.78 -4.01 1.25
C ILE A 87 -4.23 -3.50 1.35
N GLN A 88 -4.42 -2.45 2.13
CA GLN A 88 -5.68 -1.73 2.23
C GLN A 88 -5.76 -0.68 1.12
N ILE A 89 -6.82 -0.70 0.33
CA ILE A 89 -7.04 0.21 -0.80
C ILE A 89 -8.24 1.09 -0.46
N SER A 90 -8.11 2.41 -0.49
CA SER A 90 -9.26 3.29 -0.21
C SER A 90 -10.32 3.23 -1.33
N ALA A 91 -11.58 3.29 -0.96
CA ALA A 91 -12.70 3.40 -1.91
C ALA A 91 -12.57 4.61 -2.86
N PRO A 92 -12.16 5.82 -2.41
CA PRO A 92 -11.93 6.94 -3.32
C PRO A 92 -10.87 6.67 -4.39
N LEU A 93 -9.81 5.89 -4.10
CA LEU A 93 -8.85 5.48 -5.12
C LEU A 93 -9.54 4.65 -6.22
N VAL A 94 -10.36 3.68 -5.84
CA VAL A 94 -11.10 2.84 -6.80
C VAL A 94 -12.13 3.68 -7.57
N ALA A 95 -12.87 4.54 -6.88
CA ALA A 95 -13.95 5.35 -7.43
C ALA A 95 -13.44 6.41 -8.43
N TYR A 96 -12.31 7.06 -8.15
CA TYR A 96 -11.88 8.27 -8.88
C TYR A 96 -10.52 8.16 -9.55
N GLY A 97 -9.69 7.19 -9.15
CA GLY A 97 -8.36 6.98 -9.71
C GLY A 97 -8.41 6.59 -11.18
N LEU A 98 -7.54 7.20 -11.99
CA LEU A 98 -7.31 6.72 -13.35
C LEU A 98 -6.64 5.35 -13.30
N LYS A 99 -6.83 4.52 -14.33
CA LYS A 99 -6.24 3.18 -14.42
C LYS A 99 -4.73 3.16 -14.13
N GLY A 100 -3.98 4.04 -14.79
CA GLY A 100 -2.54 4.17 -14.54
C GLY A 100 -2.20 4.67 -13.14
N THR A 101 -3.07 5.45 -12.48
CA THR A 101 -2.89 5.89 -11.08
C THR A 101 -3.07 4.71 -10.13
N ILE A 102 -4.18 3.96 -10.28
CA ILE A 102 -4.48 2.78 -9.46
C ILE A 102 -3.33 1.78 -9.58
N HIS A 103 -2.89 1.48 -10.81
CA HIS A 103 -1.80 0.52 -11.05
C HIS A 103 -0.48 0.99 -10.43
N ALA A 104 -0.16 2.29 -10.50
CA ALA A 104 1.06 2.83 -9.92
C ALA A 104 1.05 2.73 -8.39
N ILE A 105 -0.05 3.11 -7.73
CA ILE A 105 -0.18 3.03 -6.28
C ILE A 105 -0.10 1.58 -5.81
N LEU A 106 -0.81 0.66 -6.46
CA LEU A 106 -0.73 -0.77 -6.12
C LEU A 106 0.69 -1.31 -6.24
N ALA A 107 1.43 -0.92 -7.29
CA ALA A 107 2.80 -1.36 -7.47
C ALA A 107 3.75 -0.73 -6.43
N HIS A 108 3.51 0.50 -6.02
CA HIS A 108 4.25 1.15 -4.94
C HIS A 108 4.03 0.44 -3.60
N GLU A 109 2.77 0.18 -3.22
CA GLU A 109 2.46 -0.61 -2.02
C GLU A 109 3.04 -2.04 -2.10
N PHE A 110 3.09 -2.63 -3.29
CA PHE A 110 3.76 -3.91 -3.47
C PHE A 110 5.26 -3.86 -3.17
N LEU A 111 5.96 -2.78 -3.54
CA LEU A 111 7.36 -2.58 -3.17
C LEU A 111 7.53 -2.45 -1.66
N HIS A 112 6.61 -1.74 -0.98
CA HIS A 112 6.60 -1.69 0.49
C HIS A 112 6.37 -3.05 1.13
N PHE A 113 5.49 -3.88 0.58
CA PHE A 113 5.30 -5.26 1.00
C PHE A 113 6.61 -6.07 0.90
N LEU A 114 7.29 -6.03 -0.25
CA LEU A 114 8.56 -6.76 -0.42
C LEU A 114 9.63 -6.28 0.56
N GLU A 115 9.72 -4.97 0.77
CA GLU A 115 10.65 -4.38 1.73
C GLU A 115 10.37 -4.84 3.17
N LEU A 116 9.10 -4.82 3.58
CA LEU A 116 8.70 -5.27 4.91
C LEU A 116 9.07 -6.74 5.13
N ILE A 117 8.77 -7.62 4.17
CA ILE A 117 9.12 -9.05 4.30
C ILE A 117 10.64 -9.25 4.35
N LYS A 118 11.42 -8.51 3.55
CA LYS A 118 12.89 -8.57 3.58
C LYS A 118 13.44 -8.20 4.96
N ARG A 119 12.91 -7.14 5.58
CA ARG A 119 13.36 -6.71 6.92
C ARG A 119 12.99 -7.74 7.98
N ILE A 120 11.78 -8.32 7.88
CA ILE A 120 11.34 -9.41 8.77
C ILE A 120 12.24 -10.64 8.62
N SER A 121 12.54 -11.07 7.38
CA SER A 121 13.32 -12.29 7.14
C SER A 121 14.75 -12.21 7.65
N LYS A 122 15.31 -11.00 7.73
CA LYS A 122 16.66 -10.74 8.24
C LYS A 122 16.70 -10.38 9.74
N MET A 123 15.54 -10.36 10.41
CA MET A 123 15.40 -9.86 11.78
C MET A 123 15.97 -8.43 11.94
N GLU A 124 15.90 -7.62 10.89
CA GLU A 124 16.41 -6.23 10.88
C GLU A 124 15.45 -5.25 11.57
N LEU A 125 14.24 -5.69 11.94
CA LEU A 125 13.29 -4.89 12.72
C LEU A 125 13.54 -5.10 14.22
N LEU A 126 14.04 -4.07 14.90
CA LEU A 126 14.10 -4.05 16.38
C LEU A 126 12.67 -3.94 16.95
N SER A 127 12.42 -4.55 18.12
CA SER A 127 11.08 -4.54 18.76
C SER A 127 10.50 -3.13 18.90
N ASP A 128 11.34 -2.12 19.10
CA ASP A 128 10.93 -0.74 19.33
C ASP A 128 10.64 0.03 18.03
N GLU A 129 11.30 -0.29 16.91
CA GLU A 129 10.99 0.29 15.57
C GLU A 129 9.63 -0.18 15.02
N ILE A 130 9.15 -1.31 15.54
CA ILE A 130 7.83 -1.83 15.22
C ILE A 130 6.74 -1.10 16.04
N THR A 131 7.11 -0.58 17.21
CA THR A 131 6.22 0.13 18.14
C THR A 131 6.08 1.63 17.88
N GLY A 132 6.83 2.19 16.94
CA GLY A 132 6.73 3.58 16.52
C GLY A 132 7.31 3.71 15.12
N ASN A 133 6.58 4.36 14.21
CA ASN A 133 7.13 4.81 12.93
C ASN A 133 7.34 3.76 11.82
N LEU A 134 6.70 2.58 11.85
CA LEU A 134 6.63 1.73 10.64
C LEU A 134 5.97 2.46 9.46
N PHE A 135 5.10 3.44 9.70
CA PHE A 135 4.51 4.26 8.63
C PHE A 135 5.33 5.52 8.29
N GLU A 136 5.92 6.20 9.27
CA GLU A 136 6.82 7.34 9.00
C GLU A 136 8.11 6.88 8.30
N SER A 137 8.71 5.75 8.69
CA SER A 137 9.92 5.20 8.03
C SER A 137 9.65 4.52 6.68
N VAL A 138 8.42 4.09 6.41
CA VAL A 138 8.03 3.55 5.09
C VAL A 138 7.85 4.65 4.06
N TYR A 139 7.34 5.82 4.46
CA TYR A 139 7.20 6.98 3.57
C TYR A 139 8.43 7.92 3.56
N ALA A 140 9.20 8.01 4.65
CA ALA A 140 10.39 8.86 4.71
C ALA A 140 11.62 8.27 4.01
N ASP A 141 11.60 6.97 3.66
CA ASP A 141 12.78 6.28 3.15
C ASP A 141 12.56 5.62 1.78
N GLU A 142 12.21 6.43 0.77
CA GLU A 142 12.25 6.02 -0.64
C GLU A 142 13.63 5.45 -1.05
N THR A 143 14.69 5.75 -0.28
CA THR A 143 16.06 5.26 -0.53
C THR A 143 16.25 3.78 -0.20
N ARG A 144 15.33 3.16 0.56
CA ARG A 144 15.43 1.75 0.99
C ARG A 144 14.60 0.77 0.17
N LEU A 145 13.66 1.24 -0.66
CA LEU A 145 12.82 0.37 -1.47
C LEU A 145 13.61 -0.41 -2.52
N PHE A 146 13.08 -1.55 -2.92
CA PHE A 146 13.56 -2.22 -4.13
C PHE A 146 13.41 -1.28 -5.32
N GLU A 147 14.46 -1.15 -6.13
CA GLU A 147 14.41 -0.45 -7.41
C GLU A 147 13.28 -1.06 -8.27
N PRO A 148 12.29 -0.29 -8.74
CA PRO A 148 11.17 -0.82 -9.50
C PRO A 148 11.61 -1.68 -10.70
N LYS A 149 12.69 -1.30 -11.38
CA LYS A 149 13.27 -2.05 -12.52
C LYS A 149 13.85 -3.42 -12.14
N ALA A 150 14.21 -3.63 -10.87
CA ALA A 150 14.63 -4.94 -10.39
C ALA A 150 13.44 -5.89 -10.22
N VAL A 151 12.26 -5.33 -9.86
CA VAL A 151 11.05 -6.08 -9.52
C VAL A 151 10.15 -6.30 -10.72
N PHE A 152 9.91 -5.27 -11.53
CA PHE A 152 8.92 -5.31 -12.60
C PHE A 152 9.57 -5.38 -13.98
N SER A 153 9.12 -6.33 -14.79
CA SER A 153 9.47 -6.44 -16.21
C SER A 153 8.59 -5.56 -17.13
N ASP A 154 7.44 -5.09 -16.65
CA ASP A 154 6.49 -4.29 -17.42
C ASP A 154 6.91 -2.81 -17.53
N ARG A 155 7.31 -2.39 -18.74
CA ARG A 155 7.77 -1.02 -19.02
C ARG A 155 6.74 0.06 -18.74
N THR A 156 5.47 -0.22 -19.01
CA THR A 156 4.40 0.77 -18.82
C THR A 156 4.08 0.93 -17.34
N LEU A 157 4.10 -0.16 -16.56
CA LEU A 157 3.99 -0.10 -15.10
C LEU A 157 5.16 0.70 -14.50
N LEU A 158 6.39 0.41 -14.93
CA LEU A 158 7.58 1.17 -14.54
C LEU A 158 7.43 2.67 -14.82
N ASN A 159 6.96 3.02 -16.03
CA ASN A 159 6.70 4.42 -16.39
C ASN A 159 5.62 5.08 -15.53
N HIS A 160 4.60 4.34 -15.11
CA HIS A 160 3.56 4.85 -14.23
C HIS A 160 4.10 5.12 -12.82
N ILE A 161 4.94 4.23 -12.29
CA ILE A 161 5.60 4.42 -10.99
C ILE A 161 6.54 5.63 -11.04
N THR A 162 7.49 5.66 -12.00
CA THR A 162 8.52 6.70 -12.05
C THR A 162 7.97 8.10 -12.29
N LYS A 163 6.88 8.24 -13.07
CA LYS A 163 6.25 9.55 -13.30
C LYS A 163 5.43 10.05 -12.13
N ARG A 164 4.88 9.15 -11.30
CA ARG A 164 3.95 9.50 -10.22
C ARG A 164 4.59 9.56 -8.84
N PHE A 165 5.75 8.94 -8.69
CA PHE A 165 6.53 8.88 -7.45
C PHE A 165 7.99 9.37 -7.64
N PRO A 166 8.23 10.61 -8.10
CA PRO A 166 9.60 11.14 -8.21
C PRO A 166 10.20 11.55 -6.85
N ALA A 167 9.36 11.88 -5.86
CA ALA A 167 9.72 12.26 -4.48
C ALA A 167 8.49 12.13 -3.56
N GLY A 168 7.76 11.01 -3.68
CA GLY A 168 6.42 10.80 -3.15
C GLY A 168 5.31 10.86 -4.21
N PHE A 169 4.16 10.26 -3.89
CA PHE A 169 2.99 10.25 -4.76
C PHE A 169 2.45 11.66 -5.00
N ARG A 170 2.23 12.05 -6.26
CA ARG A 170 1.50 13.27 -6.61
C ARG A 170 0.48 13.01 -7.72
N ASP A 171 -0.80 13.10 -7.38
CA ASP A 171 -1.88 13.16 -8.36
C ASP A 171 -2.94 14.15 -7.88
N TYR A 172 -2.66 15.45 -8.08
CA TYR A 172 -3.54 16.55 -7.66
C TYR A 172 -4.98 16.41 -8.17
N LYS A 173 -5.20 15.75 -9.32
CA LYS A 173 -6.55 15.53 -9.85
C LYS A 173 -7.29 14.46 -9.05
N LEU A 174 -6.61 13.41 -8.63
CA LEU A 174 -7.19 12.40 -7.74
C LEU A 174 -7.44 12.99 -6.35
N GLU A 175 -6.48 13.74 -5.81
CA GLU A 175 -6.62 14.43 -4.52
C GLU A 175 -7.80 15.40 -4.53
N ASP A 176 -7.91 16.27 -5.54
CA ASP A 176 -9.03 17.22 -5.68
C ASP A 176 -10.38 16.51 -5.73
N LYS A 177 -10.48 15.41 -6.50
CA LYS A 177 -11.71 14.59 -6.54
C LYS A 177 -12.01 13.95 -5.21
N ALA A 178 -11.00 13.43 -4.52
CA ALA A 178 -11.18 12.81 -3.22
C ALA A 178 -11.66 13.84 -2.18
N ILE A 179 -11.12 15.06 -2.20
CA ILE A 179 -11.57 16.15 -1.33
C ILE A 179 -13.03 16.52 -1.66
N LYS A 180 -13.32 16.92 -2.90
CA LYS A 180 -14.63 17.47 -3.29
C LYS A 180 -15.76 16.46 -3.36
N LEU A 181 -15.47 15.24 -3.79
CA LEU A 181 -16.48 14.21 -4.04
C LEU A 181 -16.59 13.20 -2.90
N TRP A 182 -15.59 13.12 -2.02
CA TRP A 182 -15.62 12.23 -0.85
C TRP A 182 -15.70 13.00 0.47
N ILE A 183 -14.64 13.75 0.79
CA ILE A 183 -14.49 14.39 2.11
C ILE A 183 -15.57 15.46 2.34
N GLU A 184 -15.72 16.40 1.41
CA GLU A 184 -16.71 17.49 1.50
C GLU A 184 -18.15 16.98 1.42
N LYS A 185 -18.36 15.78 0.86
CA LYS A 185 -19.66 15.10 0.82
C LYS A 185 -19.99 14.34 2.09
N GLY A 186 -19.11 14.37 3.10
CA GLY A 186 -19.32 13.67 4.37
C GLY A 186 -19.26 12.15 4.25
N LEU A 187 -18.66 11.61 3.17
CA LEU A 187 -18.44 10.18 3.03
C LEU A 187 -17.38 9.68 4.04
N PRO A 188 -17.33 8.36 4.34
CA PRO A 188 -16.50 7.84 5.41
C PRO A 188 -15.04 8.27 5.31
N LYS A 189 -14.48 8.75 6.43
CA LYS A 189 -13.08 9.12 6.60
C LYS A 189 -12.51 8.51 7.87
N THR A 190 -11.27 8.08 7.82
CA THR A 190 -10.52 7.56 8.97
C THR A 190 -9.34 8.47 9.22
N ASN A 191 -9.33 9.10 10.39
CA ASN A 191 -8.19 9.88 10.84
C ASN A 191 -7.17 8.93 11.47
N ILE A 192 -5.91 9.05 11.09
CA ILE A 192 -4.81 8.39 11.79
C ILE A 192 -3.88 9.45 12.35
N SER A 193 -3.50 9.33 13.62
CA SER A 193 -2.31 10.02 14.11
C SER A 193 -1.08 9.28 13.59
N LEU A 194 -0.04 10.02 13.22
CA LEU A 194 1.20 9.47 12.64
C LEU A 194 1.84 8.38 13.53
N GLY A 195 1.56 8.35 14.84
CA GLY A 195 2.01 7.33 15.80
C GLY A 195 1.05 6.18 16.17
N ALA A 196 -0.17 6.07 15.61
CA ALA A 196 -1.19 5.10 16.12
C ALA A 196 -1.23 3.73 15.44
N ASN A 197 -0.48 3.50 14.35
CA ASN A 197 -0.44 2.20 13.67
C ASN A 197 0.78 1.38 14.10
N THR A 198 0.83 1.01 15.37
CA THR A 198 1.95 0.28 15.96
C THR A 198 1.50 -1.14 16.28
N VAL A 199 1.62 -2.03 15.30
CA VAL A 199 1.46 -3.46 15.57
C VAL A 199 2.74 -3.91 16.25
N LYS A 200 2.77 -3.96 17.58
CA LYS A 200 3.93 -4.47 18.34
C LYS A 200 4.17 -5.94 18.00
N LEU A 201 5.06 -6.22 17.04
CA LEU A 201 5.53 -7.59 16.78
C LEU A 201 6.68 -7.86 17.76
N SER A 202 6.45 -8.74 18.71
CA SER A 202 7.51 -9.20 19.60
C SER A 202 8.53 -10.04 18.82
N ALA A 203 9.76 -10.13 19.32
CA ALA A 203 10.76 -11.05 18.76
C ALA A 203 10.25 -12.51 18.71
N GLU A 204 9.45 -12.90 19.70
CA GLU A 204 8.78 -14.20 19.73
C GLU A 204 7.78 -14.35 18.57
N SER A 205 6.95 -13.33 18.31
CA SER A 205 6.02 -13.30 17.18
C SER A 205 6.76 -13.37 15.84
N LEU A 206 7.87 -12.66 15.69
CA LEU A 206 8.72 -12.69 14.49
C LEU A 206 9.33 -14.07 14.26
N SER A 207 9.81 -14.74 15.32
CA SER A 207 10.41 -16.08 15.23
C SER A 207 9.42 -17.17 14.78
N LYS A 208 8.11 -16.95 15.00
CA LYS A 208 7.03 -17.86 14.60
C LYS A 208 6.58 -17.66 13.14
N ILE A 209 7.03 -16.58 12.49
CA ILE A 209 6.68 -16.30 11.09
C ILE A 209 7.35 -17.32 10.18
N LYS A 210 6.54 -18.14 9.50
CA LYS A 210 7.01 -19.07 8.47
C LYS A 210 6.90 -18.41 7.10
N LEU A 211 8.04 -18.02 6.55
CA LEU A 211 8.13 -17.51 5.17
C LEU A 211 8.50 -18.65 4.21
N ASP A 212 7.89 -18.65 3.03
CA ASP A 212 8.18 -19.63 1.98
C ASP A 212 9.66 -19.50 1.53
N PRO A 213 10.48 -20.56 1.61
CA PRO A 213 11.88 -20.51 1.18
C PRO A 213 12.08 -20.12 -0.28
N LEU A 214 11.14 -20.48 -1.18
CA LEU A 214 11.20 -20.08 -2.59
C LEU A 214 10.99 -18.58 -2.73
N PHE A 215 10.10 -18.02 -1.93
CA PHE A 215 9.87 -16.58 -1.89
C PHE A 215 11.08 -15.82 -1.33
N LEU A 216 11.71 -16.34 -0.27
CA LEU A 216 12.94 -15.76 0.28
C LEU A 216 14.08 -15.72 -0.74
N LYS A 217 14.32 -16.83 -1.44
CA LYS A 217 15.32 -16.87 -2.53
C LYS A 217 15.02 -15.82 -3.60
N LYS A 218 13.74 -15.64 -3.94
CA LYS A 218 13.33 -14.61 -4.91
C LYS A 218 13.59 -13.20 -4.40
N LEU A 219 13.33 -12.91 -3.13
CA LEU A 219 13.62 -11.62 -2.51
C LEU A 219 15.13 -11.30 -2.56
N ASP A 220 15.99 -12.28 -2.28
CA ASP A 220 17.45 -12.11 -2.36
C ASP A 220 17.90 -11.78 -3.79
N GLU A 221 17.36 -12.46 -4.81
CA GLU A 221 17.63 -12.14 -6.22
C GLU A 221 17.24 -10.70 -6.58
N LEU A 222 16.07 -10.25 -6.11
CA LEU A 222 15.59 -8.90 -6.33
C LEU A 222 16.48 -7.87 -5.63
N GLU A 223 16.96 -8.17 -4.43
CA GLU A 223 17.81 -7.27 -3.66
C GLU A 223 19.17 -7.09 -4.35
N GLN A 224 19.77 -8.19 -4.79
CA GLN A 224 21.02 -8.15 -5.55
C GLN A 224 20.88 -7.35 -6.85
N LYS A 225 19.78 -7.52 -7.58
CA LYS A 225 19.47 -6.73 -8.77
C LYS A 225 19.31 -5.24 -8.43
N SER A 226 18.56 -4.92 -7.39
CA SER A 226 18.34 -3.55 -6.92
C SER A 226 19.67 -2.87 -6.57
N ARG A 227 20.52 -3.52 -5.77
CA ARG A 227 21.85 -3.01 -5.39
C ARG A 227 22.75 -2.73 -6.60
N LYS A 228 22.73 -3.62 -7.61
CA LYS A 228 23.50 -3.43 -8.86
C LYS A 228 23.03 -2.20 -9.64
N ILE A 229 21.72 -1.95 -9.70
CA ILE A 229 21.17 -0.79 -10.40
C ILE A 229 21.52 0.51 -9.67
N HIS A 230 21.40 0.54 -8.34
CA HIS A 230 21.77 1.71 -7.53
C HIS A 230 23.25 2.07 -7.67
N LYS A 231 24.16 1.08 -7.62
CA LYS A 231 25.60 1.31 -7.85
C LYS A 231 25.87 1.95 -9.21
N LYS A 232 25.20 1.50 -10.28
CA LYS A 232 25.35 2.08 -11.63
C LYS A 232 24.85 3.51 -11.78
N LYS A 233 24.03 4.03 -10.86
CA LYS A 233 23.57 5.43 -10.88
C LYS A 233 24.56 6.39 -10.22
N LEU A 234 25.48 5.87 -9.40
CA LEU A 234 26.46 6.64 -8.63
C LEU A 234 27.81 6.80 -9.35
N TYR A 235 28.03 6.06 -10.44
CA TYR A 235 29.18 6.16 -11.35
C TYR A 235 28.70 6.69 -12.70
#